data_AF-A0A0G4M1U5-F1
#
_entry.id   AF-A0A0G4M1U5-F1
#
_cell.length_a   1.000
_cell.length_b   1.000
_cell.length_c   1.000
_cell.angle_alpha   90.00
_cell.angle_beta   90.00
_cell.angle_gamma   90.00
#
_symmetry.space_group_name_H-M   'P 1'
#
loop_
_entity.id
_entity.type
_entity.pdbx_description
1 polymer ?
#
loop_
_entity_poly.entity_id
_entity_poly.type
_entity_poly.pdbx_seq_one_letter_code
_entity_poly.pdbx_strand_id
1 'polypeptide(L)'
;MGLLFPQGRPSHDMKLRDAQGAVEGAEYTEAARGKRCGHIFKPGEASYSCRTCSTDETCVLCSRCFDSTDHQGHMVRISISVGNSGCCDCGDDEAWRRPLFCTIHSEKATESREDKGKQPVGLPEDLVQSMQMTIGRVFDYICDVISCSPEQLRQAKSAE
;
A
#
# COMPACT_ATOMS: atom_id res chain seq x y z
N MET A 1 30.50 -10.42 -13.56
CA MET A 1 29.12 -10.85 -13.90
C MET A 1 28.16 -9.85 -13.27
N GLY A 2 27.33 -9.18 -14.08
CA GLY A 2 26.23 -8.37 -13.53
C GLY A 2 25.16 -9.32 -12.97
N LEU A 3 25.06 -9.41 -11.65
CA LEU A 3 24.09 -10.29 -10.98
C LEU A 3 22.65 -9.73 -11.05
N LEU A 4 22.52 -8.40 -11.16
CA LEU A 4 21.26 -7.70 -11.35
C LEU A 4 21.17 -7.19 -12.78
N PHE A 5 20.12 -7.63 -13.49
CA PHE A 5 19.85 -7.33 -14.89
C PHE A 5 20.98 -7.80 -15.87
N PRO A 6 21.27 -9.11 -15.92
CA PRO A 6 22.32 -9.66 -16.78
C PRO A 6 22.07 -9.41 -18.29
N GLN A 7 20.83 -9.10 -18.67
CA GLN A 7 20.44 -8.75 -20.03
C GLN A 7 20.34 -7.23 -20.29
N GLY A 8 20.83 -6.40 -19.35
CA GLY A 8 20.75 -4.95 -19.42
C GLY A 8 19.58 -4.37 -18.62
N ARG A 9 19.64 -3.07 -18.32
CA ARG A 9 18.62 -2.37 -17.53
C ARG A 9 17.25 -2.49 -18.22
N PRO A 10 16.18 -2.85 -17.49
CA PRO A 10 14.83 -2.81 -18.04
C PRO A 10 14.47 -1.39 -18.51
N SER A 11 13.52 -1.31 -19.44
CA SER A 11 13.01 -0.04 -19.95
C SER A 11 12.60 0.90 -18.81
N HIS A 12 12.83 2.20 -19.01
CA HIS A 12 12.55 3.24 -18.01
C HIS A 12 11.06 3.37 -17.66
N ASP A 13 10.17 2.81 -18.49
CA ASP A 13 8.71 2.88 -18.38
C ASP A 13 8.06 1.58 -17.88
N MET A 14 8.76 0.79 -17.07
CA MET A 14 8.14 -0.38 -16.42
C MET A 14 7.20 0.06 -15.29
N LYS A 15 5.92 0.24 -15.62
CA LYS A 15 4.86 0.35 -14.62
C LYS A 15 4.45 -1.04 -14.17
N LEU A 16 4.55 -1.30 -12.86
CA LEU A 16 4.12 -2.57 -12.25
C LEU A 16 2.68 -2.94 -12.65
N ARG A 17 1.80 -1.93 -12.69
CA ARG A 17 0.39 -2.06 -13.10
C ARG A 17 0.23 -2.73 -14.46
N ASP A 18 1.05 -2.33 -15.44
CA ASP A 18 0.97 -2.82 -16.81
C ASP A 18 1.52 -4.25 -16.91
N ALA A 19 2.63 -4.52 -16.20
CA ALA A 19 3.23 -5.86 -16.12
C ALA A 19 2.31 -6.89 -15.44
N GLN A 20 1.46 -6.45 -14.50
CA GLN A 20 0.48 -7.29 -13.83
C GLN A 20 -0.84 -7.45 -14.63
N GLY A 21 -0.98 -6.80 -15.79
CA GLY A 21 -2.20 -6.81 -16.58
C GLY A 21 -3.39 -6.19 -15.84
N ALA A 22 -3.14 -5.22 -14.96
CA ALA A 22 -4.18 -4.66 -14.12
C ALA A 22 -5.22 -3.88 -14.95
N VAL A 23 -6.48 -4.25 -14.78
CA VAL A 23 -7.62 -3.63 -15.46
C VAL A 23 -8.17 -2.50 -14.60
N GLU A 24 -8.49 -1.36 -15.22
CA GLU A 24 -9.12 -0.24 -14.52
C GLU A 24 -10.52 -0.62 -14.02
N GLY A 25 -10.79 -0.35 -12.74
CA GLY A 25 -12.07 -0.67 -12.10
C GLY A 25 -12.19 -2.11 -11.59
N ALA A 26 -11.12 -2.91 -11.66
CA ALA A 26 -11.07 -4.25 -11.07
C ALA A 26 -11.43 -4.25 -9.57
N GLU A 27 -11.08 -3.17 -8.88
CA GLU A 27 -11.39 -2.90 -7.47
C GLU A 27 -12.88 -2.76 -7.16
N TYR A 28 -13.74 -2.68 -8.18
CA TYR A 28 -15.21 -2.56 -8.00
C TYR A 28 -15.98 -3.78 -8.49
N THR A 29 -15.28 -4.83 -8.92
CA THR A 29 -15.90 -6.07 -9.36
C THR A 29 -16.28 -6.95 -8.17
N GLU A 30 -17.16 -7.94 -8.37
CA GLU A 30 -17.49 -8.92 -7.32
C GLU A 30 -16.25 -9.68 -6.80
N ALA A 31 -15.18 -9.79 -7.61
CA ALA A 31 -13.91 -10.40 -7.20
C ALA A 31 -13.09 -9.56 -6.21
N ALA A 32 -13.48 -8.30 -5.99
CA ALA A 32 -12.90 -7.38 -5.00
C ALA A 32 -13.57 -7.49 -3.62
N ARG A 33 -14.63 -8.29 -3.48
CA ARG A 33 -15.28 -8.52 -2.20
C ARG A 33 -14.33 -9.21 -1.21
N GLY A 34 -14.30 -8.74 0.04
CA GLY A 34 -13.35 -9.19 1.07
C GLY A 34 -11.93 -8.65 0.88
N LYS A 35 -11.69 -7.78 -0.10
CA LYS A 35 -10.38 -7.19 -0.37
C LYS A 35 -10.42 -5.68 -0.18
N ARG A 36 -9.26 -5.11 0.10
CA ARG A 36 -9.04 -3.66 0.13
C ARG A 36 -9.31 -3.04 -1.23
N CYS A 37 -9.84 -1.82 -1.23
CA CYS A 37 -10.11 -1.08 -2.47
C CYS A 37 -8.82 -0.64 -3.16
N GLY A 38 -7.97 0.14 -2.48
CA GLY A 38 -6.69 0.60 -3.04
C GLY A 38 -6.79 1.47 -4.29
N HIS A 39 -7.98 2.03 -4.59
CA HIS A 39 -8.15 2.93 -5.74
C HIS A 39 -7.19 4.12 -5.63
N ILE A 40 -6.34 4.31 -6.64
CA ILE A 40 -5.35 5.39 -6.68
C ILE A 40 -6.02 6.64 -7.26
N PHE A 41 -6.06 7.71 -6.46
CA PHE A 41 -6.73 8.95 -6.84
C PHE A 41 -6.09 9.62 -8.05
N LYS A 42 -6.93 9.96 -9.03
CA LYS A 42 -6.53 10.70 -10.23
C LYS A 42 -6.67 12.22 -10.05
N PRO A 43 -5.91 13.05 -10.80
CA PRO A 43 -6.12 14.50 -10.79
C PRO A 43 -7.58 14.87 -11.05
N GLY A 44 -8.15 15.73 -10.22
CA GLY A 44 -9.55 16.16 -10.29
C GLY A 44 -10.55 15.24 -9.59
N GLU A 45 -10.12 14.09 -9.06
CA GLU A 45 -10.99 13.18 -8.32
C GLU A 45 -11.19 13.63 -6.88
N ALA A 46 -12.40 13.44 -6.35
CA ALA A 46 -12.73 13.72 -4.96
C ALA A 46 -12.30 12.57 -4.03
N SER A 47 -11.64 12.91 -2.93
CA SER A 47 -11.41 12.04 -1.79
C SER A 47 -12.25 12.48 -0.60
N TYR A 48 -12.76 11.51 0.15
CA TYR A 48 -13.66 11.72 1.27
C TYR A 48 -13.00 11.26 2.57
N SER A 49 -12.79 12.17 3.51
CA SER A 49 -12.27 11.85 4.84
C SER A 49 -13.38 12.06 5.88
N CYS A 50 -13.68 11.02 6.66
CA CYS A 50 -14.69 11.08 7.70
C CYS A 50 -14.03 11.11 9.08
N ARG A 51 -13.89 12.30 9.68
CA ARG A 51 -13.22 12.51 10.98
C ARG A 51 -13.85 11.74 12.14
N THR A 52 -15.12 11.38 12.02
CA THR A 52 -15.81 10.57 13.03
C THR A 52 -15.44 9.09 12.92
N CYS A 53 -15.16 8.60 11.71
CA CYS A 53 -14.86 7.18 11.46
C CYS A 53 -13.35 6.91 11.46
N SER A 54 -12.54 7.83 10.95
CA SER A 54 -11.12 7.61 10.68
C SER A 54 -10.29 7.57 11.95
N THR A 55 -9.27 6.71 11.97
CA THR A 55 -8.28 6.67 13.05
C THR A 55 -7.47 7.97 13.07
N ASP A 56 -7.00 8.42 11.90
CA ASP A 56 -6.25 9.66 11.72
C ASP A 56 -6.77 10.52 10.54
N GLU A 57 -6.07 11.62 10.20
CA GLU A 57 -6.47 12.56 9.14
C GLU A 57 -6.03 12.12 7.73
N THR A 58 -5.25 11.04 7.60
CA THR A 58 -4.78 10.50 6.33
C THR A 58 -5.77 9.52 5.71
N CYS A 59 -6.67 8.94 6.53
CA CYS A 59 -7.65 7.97 6.05
C CYS A 59 -8.68 8.62 5.11
N VAL A 60 -8.80 8.06 3.91
CA VAL A 60 -9.63 8.57 2.82
C VAL A 60 -10.36 7.46 2.08
N LEU A 61 -11.56 7.78 1.62
CA LEU A 61 -12.38 6.94 0.75
C LEU A 61 -12.48 7.56 -0.64
N CYS A 62 -12.49 6.71 -1.68
CA CYS A 62 -12.95 7.11 -3.01
C CYS A 62 -14.47 7.31 -3.01
N SER A 63 -14.99 8.04 -4.00
CA SER A 63 -16.43 8.34 -4.08
C SER A 63 -17.30 7.09 -3.98
N ARG A 64 -16.94 6.02 -4.69
CA ARG A 64 -17.74 4.78 -4.69
C ARG A 64 -17.76 4.10 -3.34
N CYS A 65 -16.64 4.08 -2.62
CA CYS A 65 -16.57 3.47 -1.29
C CYS A 65 -17.33 4.32 -0.27
N PHE A 66 -17.19 5.65 -0.32
CA PHE A 66 -17.93 6.56 0.55
C PHE A 66 -19.45 6.41 0.37
N ASP A 67 -19.93 6.32 -0.87
CA ASP A 67 -21.36 6.08 -1.17
C ASP A 67 -21.82 4.67 -0.76
N SER A 68 -20.88 3.72 -0.64
CA SER A 68 -21.15 2.33 -0.29
C SER A 68 -21.03 2.05 1.22
N THR A 69 -20.74 3.06 2.04
CA THR A 69 -20.60 2.99 3.49
C THR A 69 -21.48 4.02 4.19
N ASP A 70 -21.89 3.75 5.44
CA ASP A 70 -22.75 4.68 6.18
C ASP A 70 -21.94 5.77 6.89
N HIS A 71 -22.17 7.02 6.47
CA HIS A 71 -21.61 8.22 7.06
C HIS A 71 -22.66 9.22 7.59
N GLN A 72 -23.91 8.80 7.81
CA GLN A 72 -24.99 9.69 8.22
C GLN A 72 -24.67 10.38 9.56
N GLY A 73 -24.74 11.71 9.57
CA GLY A 73 -24.53 12.53 10.77
C GLY A 73 -23.06 12.71 11.18
N HIS A 74 -22.09 12.30 10.35
CA HIS A 74 -20.67 12.47 10.67
C HIS A 74 -20.07 13.75 10.10
N MET A 75 -18.89 14.10 10.61
CA MET A 75 -18.07 15.19 10.09
C MET A 75 -17.21 14.69 8.93
N VAL A 76 -17.60 15.05 7.72
CA VAL A 76 -16.90 14.66 6.49
C VAL A 76 -16.21 15.87 5.86
N ARG A 77 -14.99 15.66 5.39
CA ARG A 77 -14.22 16.61 4.58
C ARG A 77 -14.00 16.02 3.20
N ILE A 78 -14.24 16.83 2.17
CA ILE A 78 -13.98 16.48 0.78
C ILE A 78 -12.75 17.25 0.32
N SER A 79 -11.82 16.57 -0.35
CA SER A 79 -10.64 17.19 -0.97
C SER A 79 -10.53 16.75 -2.43
N ILE A 80 -10.03 17.63 -3.30
CA ILE A 80 -9.81 17.28 -4.71
C ILE A 80 -8.34 16.91 -4.89
N SER A 81 -8.10 15.73 -5.43
CA SER A 81 -6.77 15.25 -5.74
C SER A 81 -6.14 16.10 -6.83
N VAL A 82 -4.90 16.52 -6.62
CA VAL A 82 -4.05 17.13 -7.65
C VAL A 82 -3.32 16.08 -8.49
N GLY A 83 -3.57 14.79 -8.26
CA GLY A 83 -2.84 13.65 -8.80
C GLY A 83 -1.78 13.11 -7.84
N ASN A 84 -1.54 11.79 -7.91
CA ASN A 84 -0.49 11.09 -7.15
C ASN A 84 -0.64 11.20 -5.61
N SER A 85 -1.88 11.35 -5.13
CA SER A 85 -2.18 11.82 -3.75
C SER A 85 -2.74 10.72 -2.84
N GLY A 86 -2.24 9.50 -2.94
CA GLY A 86 -2.64 8.37 -2.10
C GLY A 86 -3.67 7.44 -2.73
N CYS A 87 -4.26 6.57 -1.91
CA CYS A 87 -5.23 5.57 -2.34
C CYS A 87 -6.38 5.41 -1.33
N CYS A 88 -7.47 4.79 -1.75
CA CYS A 88 -8.64 4.53 -0.91
C CYS A 88 -8.37 3.45 0.16
N ASP A 89 -8.69 3.77 1.42
CA ASP A 89 -8.47 2.91 2.60
C ASP A 89 -9.67 2.00 2.93
N CYS A 90 -10.63 1.90 2.02
CA CYS A 90 -11.76 0.99 2.20
C CYS A 90 -11.30 -0.47 2.28
N GLY A 91 -11.76 -1.19 3.31
CA GLY A 91 -11.33 -2.56 3.62
C GLY A 91 -10.02 -2.65 4.42
N ASP A 92 -9.45 -1.52 4.84
CA ASP A 92 -8.38 -1.47 5.84
C ASP A 92 -8.96 -1.30 7.24
N ASP A 93 -8.96 -2.36 8.05
CA ASP A 93 -9.49 -2.32 9.41
C ASP A 93 -8.71 -1.38 10.35
N GLU A 94 -7.43 -1.10 10.08
CA GLU A 94 -6.61 -0.22 10.92
C GLU A 94 -6.93 1.27 10.70
N ALA A 95 -7.49 1.61 9.53
CA ALA A 95 -7.83 2.98 9.16
C ALA A 95 -9.08 3.54 9.88
N TRP A 96 -9.88 2.68 10.53
CA TRP A 96 -11.19 3.07 11.06
C TRP A 96 -11.36 2.74 12.54
N ARG A 97 -11.83 3.72 13.33
CA ARG A 97 -12.17 3.54 14.76
C ARG A 97 -13.34 2.59 15.00
N ARG A 98 -14.10 2.29 13.94
CA ARG A 98 -15.28 1.44 13.93
C ARG A 98 -15.39 0.73 12.58
N PRO A 99 -15.99 -0.46 12.51
CA PRO A 99 -16.15 -1.17 11.25
C PRO A 99 -16.92 -0.34 10.21
N LEU A 100 -16.40 -0.28 8.99
CA LEU A 100 -17.10 0.27 7.83
C LEU A 100 -17.55 -0.89 6.93
N PHE A 101 -18.87 -1.07 6.83
CA PHE A 101 -19.47 -2.10 5.98
C PHE A 101 -19.69 -1.56 4.57
N CYS A 102 -18.71 -1.75 3.70
CA CYS A 102 -18.78 -1.39 2.30
C CYS A 102 -19.51 -2.47 1.50
N THR A 103 -20.55 -2.12 0.76
CA THR A 103 -21.30 -3.09 -0.06
C THR A 103 -20.48 -3.71 -1.20
N ILE A 104 -19.35 -3.09 -1.57
CA ILE A 104 -18.40 -3.57 -2.58
C ILE A 104 -17.32 -4.45 -1.95
N HIS A 105 -16.70 -3.98 -0.87
CA HIS A 105 -15.46 -4.56 -0.31
C HIS A 105 -15.65 -5.43 0.93
N SER A 106 -16.78 -5.32 1.65
CA SER A 106 -17.05 -6.18 2.80
C SER A 106 -17.54 -7.57 2.39
N GLU A 107 -17.15 -8.60 3.14
CA GLU A 107 -17.68 -9.95 2.94
C GLU A 107 -19.19 -10.01 3.21
N LYS A 108 -19.91 -10.82 2.43
CA LYS A 108 -21.33 -11.08 2.71
C LYS A 108 -21.39 -12.09 3.86
N ALA A 109 -22.21 -11.82 4.87
CA ALA A 109 -22.44 -12.69 6.02
C ALA A 109 -23.11 -14.05 5.69
N THR A 110 -23.28 -14.39 4.41
CA THR A 110 -23.90 -15.64 3.98
C THR A 110 -22.84 -16.69 3.72
N GLU A 111 -22.78 -17.64 4.66
CA GLU A 111 -22.01 -18.88 4.64
C GLU A 111 -20.52 -18.69 4.89
N SER A 112 -20.13 -19.11 6.09
CA SER A 112 -18.82 -19.66 6.41
C SER A 112 -18.34 -20.55 5.27
N ARG A 113 -17.69 -19.94 4.28
CA ARG A 113 -16.73 -20.67 3.47
C ARG A 113 -15.64 -21.02 4.44
N GLU A 114 -15.62 -22.28 4.87
CA GLU A 114 -14.41 -22.90 5.36
C GLU A 114 -13.30 -22.38 4.47
N ASP A 115 -12.39 -21.61 5.07
CA ASP A 115 -11.18 -21.15 4.42
C ASP A 115 -10.41 -22.40 4.01
N LYS A 116 -10.75 -22.95 2.85
CA LYS A 116 -9.81 -23.68 2.01
C LYS A 116 -8.87 -22.63 1.45
N GLY A 117 -8.20 -21.91 2.34
CA GLY A 117 -7.05 -21.11 2.06
C GLY A 117 -6.14 -22.07 1.34
N LYS A 118 -6.06 -21.92 0.02
CA LYS A 118 -4.93 -22.45 -0.71
C LYS A 118 -3.76 -21.82 0.02
N GLN A 119 -3.07 -22.62 0.85
CA GLN A 119 -1.84 -22.18 1.46
C GLN A 119 -1.06 -21.48 0.35
N PRO A 120 -0.61 -20.23 0.57
CA PRO A 120 0.16 -19.55 -0.45
C PRO A 120 1.25 -20.53 -0.87
N VAL A 121 1.27 -20.88 -2.15
CA VAL A 121 2.29 -21.77 -2.70
C VAL A 121 3.61 -21.14 -2.28
N GLY A 122 4.36 -21.84 -1.42
CA GLY A 122 5.60 -21.31 -0.86
C GLY A 122 6.49 -20.81 -2.00
N LEU A 123 7.16 -19.68 -1.76
CA LEU A 123 8.15 -19.20 -2.73
C LEU A 123 9.22 -20.27 -2.92
N PRO A 124 9.81 -20.38 -4.13
CA PRO A 124 10.93 -21.27 -4.36
C PRO A 124 12.05 -21.04 -3.33
N GLU A 125 12.58 -22.13 -2.78
CA GLU A 125 13.57 -22.08 -1.68
C GLU A 125 14.84 -21.31 -2.07
N ASP A 126 15.26 -21.44 -3.32
CA ASP A 126 16.40 -20.70 -3.90
C ASP A 126 16.15 -19.19 -3.92
N LEU A 127 14.92 -18.77 -4.24
CA LEU A 127 14.52 -17.37 -4.20
C LEU A 127 14.52 -16.84 -2.76
N VAL A 128 13.98 -17.61 -1.81
CA VAL A 128 13.99 -17.25 -0.38
C VAL A 128 15.42 -17.09 0.14
N GLN A 129 16.29 -18.05 -0.17
CA GLN A 129 17.71 -17.99 0.22
C GLN A 129 18.43 -16.80 -0.42
N SER A 130 18.15 -16.50 -1.69
CA SER A 130 18.72 -15.34 -2.38
C SER A 130 18.28 -14.02 -1.73
N MET A 131 17.00 -13.90 -1.37
CA MET A 131 16.46 -12.74 -0.66
C MET A 131 17.11 -12.58 0.72
N GLN A 132 17.15 -13.66 1.51
CA GLN A 132 17.77 -13.65 2.85
C GLN A 132 19.24 -13.28 2.80
N MET A 133 20.01 -13.87 1.88
CA MET A 133 21.42 -13.54 1.68
C MET A 133 21.61 -12.08 1.29
N THR A 134 20.82 -11.57 0.35
CA THR A 134 20.94 -10.18 -0.10
C THR A 134 20.63 -9.20 1.02
N ILE A 135 19.52 -9.42 1.74
CA ILE A 135 19.11 -8.60 2.88
C ILE A 135 20.19 -8.65 3.97
N GLY A 136 20.65 -9.85 4.35
CA GLY A 136 21.70 -10.04 5.34
C GLY A 136 22.98 -9.27 4.99
N ARG A 137 23.46 -9.37 3.75
CA ARG A 137 24.66 -8.64 3.30
C ARG A 137 24.50 -7.13 3.30
N VAL A 138 23.30 -6.62 3.00
CA VAL A 138 23.03 -5.18 3.10
C VAL A 138 23.08 -4.73 4.55
N PHE A 139 22.48 -5.48 5.48
CA PHE A 139 22.55 -5.18 6.90
C PHE A 139 23.97 -5.27 7.45
N ASP A 140 24.73 -6.32 7.12
CA ASP A 140 26.13 -6.45 7.51
C ASP A 140 26.94 -5.23 7.04
N TYR A 141 26.78 -4.83 5.77
CA TYR A 141 27.44 -3.65 5.23
C TYR A 141 27.06 -2.36 5.97
N ILE A 142 25.77 -2.15 6.26
CA ILE A 142 25.30 -0.99 7.02
C ILE A 142 25.92 -0.99 8.42
N CYS A 143 25.91 -2.12 9.11
CA CYS A 143 26.50 -2.28 10.43
C CYS A 143 28.01 -2.01 10.42
N ASP A 144 28.74 -2.53 9.44
CA ASP A 144 30.18 -2.30 9.28
C ASP A 144 30.47 -0.82 9.02
N VAL A 145 29.75 -0.19 8.09
CA VAL A 145 29.91 1.24 7.78
C VAL A 145 29.61 2.11 8.99
N ILE A 146 28.53 1.84 9.73
CA ILE A 146 28.20 2.59 10.94
C ILE A 146 29.27 2.37 12.02
N SER A 147 29.72 1.13 12.22
CA SER A 147 30.73 0.79 13.23
C SER A 147 32.10 1.41 12.93
N CYS A 148 32.40 1.67 11.66
CA CYS A 148 33.62 2.34 11.22
C CYS A 148 33.43 3.83 10.94
N SER A 149 32.23 4.39 11.15
CA SER A 149 31.98 5.81 10.91
C SER A 149 32.50 6.66 12.07
N PRO A 150 33.18 7.79 11.80
CA PRO A 150 33.64 8.68 12.87
C PRO A 150 32.44 9.28 13.63
N GLU A 151 32.47 9.20 14.96
CA GLU A 151 31.38 9.65 15.86
C GLU A 151 31.14 11.17 15.84
N GLN A 152 32.07 11.95 15.28
CA GLN A 152 32.00 13.42 15.23
C GLN A 152 31.88 13.92 13.80
N LEU A 153 30.65 13.95 13.27
CA LEU A 153 30.30 14.62 12.01
C LEU A 153 30.21 16.15 12.13
N ARG A 154 30.52 16.74 13.29
CA ARG A 154 30.49 18.20 13.47
C ARG A 154 31.71 18.81 12.81
N GLN A 155 31.49 19.55 11.72
CA GLN A 155 32.50 20.44 11.18
C GLN A 155 32.97 21.41 12.27
N ALA A 156 34.28 21.65 12.35
CA ALA A 156 34.83 22.67 13.23
C ALA A 156 34.19 24.03 12.87
N LYS A 157 33.72 24.77 13.88
CA LYS A 157 33.21 26.13 13.67
C LYS A 157 34.35 26.96 13.08
N SER A 158 34.07 27.68 11.99
CA SER A 158 35.01 28.64 11.41
C SER A 158 35.40 29.66 12.49
N ALA A 159 36.71 29.88 12.67
CA ALA A 159 37.22 30.93 13.53
C ALA A 159 37.02 32.29 12.83
N GLU A 160 36.63 33.28 13.62
CA GLU A 160 36.43 34.69 13.22
C GLU A 160 37.77 35.40 12.98
#